data_AF-A0A1A8AU40-F1
#
_entry.id   AF-A0A1A8AU40-F1
#
_cell.length_a   1.000
_cell.length_b   1.000
_cell.length_c   1.000
_cell.angle_alpha   90.00
_cell.angle_beta   90.00
_cell.angle_gamma   90.00
#
_symmetry.space_group_name_H-M   'P 1'
#
loop_
_entity.id
_entity.type
_entity.pdbx_description
1 polymer ?
#
loop_
_entity_poly.entity_id
_entity_poly.type
_entity_poly.pdbx_seq_one_letter_code
_entity_poly.pdbx_strand_id
1 'polypeptide(L)'
;NDCERDAILVGVINSATSLYASIPIFSILGFKATNGFNACRQENILTLTNHFEFSDQNITLENYDHWFQFLNHRNPDVVSNLSLRDCVLKTFLDQSASGTGLAFIVFTEAVLEMPGSQIWAILFFVMLFSLGLSSMFGNIEGILTPISDLKLIPKWIPNELVTGTR
;
A
#
# COMPACT_ATOMS: atom_id res chain seq x y z
N ASN A 1 15.35 -35.68 -13.44
CA ASN A 1 14.94 -34.67 -12.44
C ASN A 1 16.17 -34.30 -11.64
N ASP A 2 16.55 -33.02 -11.60
CA ASP A 2 17.69 -32.53 -10.85
C ASP A 2 17.17 -31.61 -9.74
N CYS A 3 16.83 -32.22 -8.60
CA CYS A 3 16.17 -31.53 -7.50
C CYS A 3 17.02 -30.40 -6.90
N GLU A 4 18.36 -30.47 -7.02
CA GLU A 4 19.25 -29.43 -6.51
C GLU A 4 19.13 -28.15 -7.34
N ARG A 5 19.18 -28.28 -8.67
CA ARG A 5 19.00 -27.13 -9.57
C ARG A 5 17.60 -26.54 -9.48
N ASP A 6 16.58 -27.39 -9.39
CA ASP A 6 15.19 -26.95 -9.28
C ASP A 6 14.96 -26.18 -7.97
N ALA A 7 15.50 -26.68 -6.85
CA ALA A 7 15.40 -26.00 -5.56
C ALA A 7 16.09 -24.64 -5.54
N ILE A 8 17.30 -24.55 -6.12
CA ILE A 8 18.03 -23.27 -6.23
C ILE A 8 17.26 -22.28 -7.11
N LEU A 9 16.74 -22.73 -8.26
CA LEU A 9 16.00 -21.90 -9.20
C LEU A 9 14.74 -21.31 -8.55
N VAL A 10 13.95 -22.15 -7.86
CA VAL A 10 12.74 -21.71 -7.15
C VAL A 10 13.08 -20.70 -6.05
N GLY A 11 14.14 -20.96 -5.27
CA GLY A 11 14.61 -20.05 -4.24
C GLY A 11 14.95 -18.66 -4.80
N VAL A 12 15.73 -18.62 -5.88
CA VAL A 12 16.13 -17.37 -6.54
C VAL A 12 14.92 -16.62 -7.10
N ILE A 13 14.01 -17.32 -7.79
CA ILE A 13 12.81 -16.70 -8.38
C ILE A 13 11.91 -16.12 -7.28
N ASN A 14 11.70 -16.84 -6.17
CA ASN A 14 10.88 -16.37 -5.07
C ASN A 14 11.46 -15.09 -4.42
N SER A 15 12.78 -15.06 -4.20
CA SER A 15 13.47 -13.87 -3.68
C SER A 15 13.42 -12.69 -4.65
N ALA A 16 13.67 -12.94 -5.94
CA ALA A 16 13.58 -11.91 -6.97
C ALA A 16 12.17 -11.33 -7.10
N THR A 17 11.15 -12.20 -7.04
CA THR A 17 9.74 -11.80 -7.08
C THR A 17 9.38 -10.94 -5.87
N SER A 18 9.87 -11.29 -4.67
CA SER A 18 9.65 -10.51 -3.45
C SER A 18 10.27 -9.11 -3.55
N LEU A 19 11.49 -9.00 -4.07
CA LEU A 19 12.14 -7.72 -4.32
C LEU A 19 11.39 -6.91 -5.38
N TYR A 20 11.00 -7.55 -6.48
CA TYR A 20 10.24 -6.90 -7.55
C TYR A 20 8.88 -6.38 -7.06
N ALA A 21 8.16 -7.16 -6.24
CA ALA A 21 6.89 -6.77 -5.66
C ALA A 21 7.02 -5.56 -4.72
N SER A 22 8.18 -5.36 -4.09
CA SER A 22 8.40 -4.21 -3.20
C SER A 22 8.41 -2.86 -3.93
N ILE A 23 8.88 -2.82 -5.18
CA ILE A 23 9.00 -1.59 -5.98
C ILE A 23 7.64 -0.88 -6.16
N PRO A 24 6.59 -1.53 -6.73
CA PRO A 24 5.29 -0.89 -6.88
C PRO A 24 4.63 -0.58 -5.53
N ILE A 25 4.82 -1.43 -4.51
CA ILE A 25 4.28 -1.18 -3.16
C ILE A 25 4.83 0.14 -2.60
N PHE A 26 6.16 0.29 -2.52
CA PHE A 26 6.77 1.50 -1.99
C PHE A 26 6.48 2.74 -2.84
N SER A 27 6.33 2.58 -4.16
CA SER A 27 5.95 3.67 -5.06
C SER A 27 4.55 4.20 -4.75
N ILE A 28 3.58 3.31 -4.51
CA ILE A 28 2.19 3.66 -4.19
C ILE A 28 2.09 4.27 -2.79
N LEU A 29 2.81 3.72 -1.82
CA LEU A 29 2.88 4.29 -0.47
C LEU A 29 3.50 5.70 -0.50
N GLY A 30 4.57 5.90 -1.29
CA GLY A 30 5.21 7.21 -1.47
C GLY A 30 4.29 8.22 -2.15
N PHE A 31 3.56 7.82 -3.19
CA PHE A 31 2.56 8.65 -3.86
C PHE A 31 1.49 9.12 -2.88
N LYS A 32 0.89 8.19 -2.13
CA LYS A 32 -0.14 8.52 -1.15
C LYS A 32 0.38 9.43 -0.02
N ALA A 33 1.58 9.16 0.50
CA ALA A 33 2.19 10.01 1.52
C ALA A 33 2.45 11.44 1.00
N THR A 34 2.86 11.57 -0.26
CA THR A 34 3.10 12.88 -0.89
C THR A 34 1.79 13.63 -1.13
N ASN A 35 0.74 12.96 -1.60
CA ASN A 35 -0.58 13.57 -1.77
C ASN A 35 -1.17 14.02 -0.43
N GLY A 36 -1.10 13.20 0.61
CA GLY A 36 -1.53 13.56 1.96
C GLY A 36 -0.74 14.74 2.54
N PHE A 37 0.58 14.77 2.34
CA PHE A 37 1.44 15.88 2.73
C PHE A 37 1.05 17.19 2.02
N ASN A 38 0.82 17.14 0.70
CA ASN A 38 0.41 18.29 -0.08
C ASN A 38 -0.99 18.78 0.31
N ALA A 39 -1.94 17.88 0.55
CA ALA A 39 -3.28 18.22 1.01
C ALA A 39 -3.25 18.89 2.39
N CYS A 40 -2.43 18.39 3.32
CA CYS A 40 -2.22 18.99 4.64
C CYS A 40 -1.69 20.44 4.53
N ARG A 41 -0.67 20.65 3.70
CA ARG A 41 -0.14 22.00 3.46
C ARG A 41 -1.18 22.91 2.82
N GLN A 42 -1.97 22.41 1.89
CA GLN A 42 -3.03 23.16 1.24
C GLN A 42 -4.09 23.66 2.25
N GLU A 43 -4.48 22.84 3.23
CA GLU A 43 -5.39 23.25 4.32
C GLU A 43 -4.79 24.37 5.18
N ASN A 44 -3.50 24.26 5.52
CA ASN A 44 -2.80 25.30 6.28
C ASN A 44 -2.69 26.61 5.47
N ILE A 45 -2.38 26.52 4.17
CA ILE A 45 -2.34 27.67 3.26
C ILE A 45 -3.70 28.37 3.27
N LEU A 46 -4.80 27.64 3.08
CA LEU A 46 -6.14 28.20 3.07
C LEU A 46 -6.48 28.92 4.39
N THR A 47 -6.08 28.33 5.52
CA THR A 47 -6.30 28.91 6.86
C THR A 47 -5.51 30.21 7.05
N LEU A 48 -4.25 30.24 6.60
CA LEU A 48 -3.39 31.43 6.66
C LEU A 48 -3.91 32.53 5.73
N THR A 49 -4.26 32.19 4.49
CA THR A 49 -4.77 33.14 3.50
C THR A 49 -6.06 33.79 3.98
N ASN A 50 -6.99 33.01 4.53
CA ASN A 50 -8.25 33.54 5.09
C ASN A 50 -8.04 34.42 6.33
N HIS A 51 -7.08 34.08 7.20
CA HIS A 51 -6.84 34.85 8.43
C HIS A 51 -6.13 36.18 8.18
N PHE A 52 -5.14 36.19 7.27
CA PHE A 52 -4.34 37.37 6.95
C PHE A 52 -4.87 38.14 5.73
N GLU A 53 -6.01 37.73 5.16
CA GLU A 53 -6.64 38.32 3.97
C GLU A 53 -5.68 38.44 2.78
N PHE A 54 -4.78 37.47 2.62
CA PHE A 54 -3.93 37.41 1.44
C PHE A 54 -4.75 37.01 0.21
N SER A 55 -4.30 37.40 -0.98
CA SER A 55 -4.84 36.83 -2.22
C SER A 55 -4.38 35.38 -2.38
N ASP A 56 -5.25 34.50 -2.88
CA ASP A 56 -5.03 33.05 -3.06
C ASP A 56 -3.76 32.69 -3.86
N GLN A 57 -3.17 33.64 -4.60
CA GLN A 57 -1.96 33.40 -5.40
C GLN A 57 -0.64 33.74 -4.69
N ASN A 58 -0.67 34.32 -3.49
CA ASN A 58 0.56 34.78 -2.83
C ASN A 58 1.31 33.63 -2.13
N ILE A 59 0.57 32.66 -1.58
CA ILE A 59 1.12 31.47 -0.90
C ILE A 59 0.77 30.23 -1.72
N THR A 60 1.78 29.55 -2.24
CA THR A 60 1.71 28.30 -3.02
C THR A 60 2.37 27.16 -2.25
N LEU A 61 2.15 25.91 -2.68
CA LEU A 61 2.77 24.74 -2.06
C LEU A 61 4.29 24.81 -2.05
N GLU A 62 4.92 25.38 -3.08
CA GLU A 62 6.38 25.48 -3.18
C GLU A 62 6.97 26.56 -2.27
N ASN A 63 6.24 27.66 -2.06
CA ASN A 63 6.74 28.81 -1.28
C ASN A 63 6.23 28.83 0.18
N TYR A 64 5.37 27.88 0.55
CA TYR A 64 4.73 27.84 1.87
C TYR A 64 5.72 27.78 3.02
N ASP A 65 6.81 27.01 2.92
CA ASP A 65 7.80 26.90 4.01
C ASP A 65 8.46 28.25 4.32
N HIS A 66 8.75 29.03 3.28
CA HIS A 66 9.33 30.37 3.42
C HIS A 66 8.32 31.35 4.03
N TRP A 67 7.07 31.33 3.55
CA TRP A 67 6.00 32.16 4.10
C TRP A 67 5.65 31.81 5.54
N PHE A 68 5.61 30.52 5.87
CA PHE A 68 5.35 30.04 7.22
C PHE A 68 6.43 30.52 8.19
N GLN A 69 7.71 30.37 7.82
CA GLN A 69 8.81 30.90 8.63
C GLN A 69 8.73 32.42 8.80
N PHE A 70 8.41 33.15 7.73
CA PHE A 70 8.25 34.61 7.77
C PHE A 70 7.12 35.05 8.71
N LEU A 71 5.96 34.41 8.63
CA LEU A 71 4.80 34.72 9.48
C LEU A 71 5.03 34.31 10.94
N ASN A 72 5.63 33.14 11.17
CA ASN A 72 5.98 32.66 12.50
C ASN A 72 6.99 33.59 13.19
N HIS A 73 7.96 34.12 12.45
CA HIS A 73 8.92 35.08 12.99
C HIS A 73 8.28 36.44 13.28
N ARG A 74 7.37 36.91 12.43
CA ARG A 74 6.77 38.25 12.56
C ARG A 74 5.68 38.30 13.62
N ASN A 75 4.81 37.30 13.67
CA ASN A 75 3.65 37.23 14.56
C ASN A 75 3.50 35.82 15.17
N PRO A 76 4.40 35.40 16.08
CA PRO A 76 4.37 34.06 16.66
C PRO A 76 3.09 33.78 17.45
N ASP A 77 2.57 34.78 18.17
CA ASP A 77 1.37 34.62 19.01
C ASP A 77 0.12 34.29 18.16
N VAL A 78 -0.03 34.97 17.01
CA VAL A 78 -1.15 34.75 16.09
C VAL A 78 -1.04 33.38 15.42
N VAL A 79 0.15 33.01 14.96
CA VAL A 79 0.40 31.72 14.30
C VAL A 79 0.20 30.55 15.27
N SER A 80 0.60 30.71 16.53
CA SER A 80 0.39 29.68 17.57
C SER A 80 -1.09 29.50 17.96
N ASN A 81 -1.88 30.57 17.86
CA ASN A 81 -3.32 30.53 18.13
C ASN A 81 -4.12 30.01 16.92
N LEU A 82 -3.50 30.01 15.74
CA LEU A 82 -4.05 29.40 14.54
C LEU A 82 -3.82 27.88 14.63
N SER A 83 -4.88 27.08 14.64
CA SER A 83 -4.83 25.63 14.77
C SER A 83 -4.30 24.95 13.49
N LEU A 84 -3.04 25.19 13.15
CA LEU A 84 -2.37 24.64 11.97
C LEU A 84 -1.98 23.19 12.22
N ARG A 85 -2.15 22.34 11.20
CA ARG A 85 -1.69 20.95 11.26
C ARG A 85 -0.18 20.89 11.07
N ASP A 86 0.48 19.99 11.78
CA ASP A 86 1.91 19.70 11.55
C ASP A 86 2.05 18.73 10.37
N CYS A 87 2.43 19.26 9.22
CA CYS A 87 2.54 18.49 7.98
C CYS A 87 3.97 17.93 7.83
N VAL A 88 4.26 16.79 8.45
CA VAL A 88 5.56 16.12 8.35
C VAL A 88 5.45 14.87 7.47
N LEU A 89 6.20 14.83 6.36
CA LEU A 89 6.17 13.71 5.41
C LEU A 89 6.47 12.35 6.06
N LYS A 90 7.37 12.32 7.06
CA LYS A 90 7.72 11.10 7.80
C LYS A 90 6.50 10.46 8.47
N THR A 91 5.64 11.26 9.07
CA THR A 91 4.42 10.79 9.74
C THR A 91 3.47 10.10 8.76
N PHE A 92 3.31 10.67 7.56
CA PHE A 92 2.50 10.06 6.50
C PHE A 92 3.08 8.74 5.97
N LEU A 93 4.41 8.64 5.87
CA LEU A 93 5.10 7.40 5.47
C LEU A 93 4.94 6.30 6.53
N ASP A 94 5.16 6.62 7.81
CA ASP A 94 5.10 5.66 8.91
C ASP A 94 3.65 5.16 9.13
N GLN A 95 2.66 6.04 9.02
CA GLN A 95 1.24 5.66 9.08
C GLN A 95 0.86 4.73 7.92
N SER A 96 1.42 4.95 6.73
CA SER A 96 1.12 4.13 5.55
C SER A 96 1.72 2.72 5.62
N ALA A 97 2.77 2.52 6.43
CA ALA A 97 3.47 1.25 6.57
C ALA A 97 3.04 0.40 7.80
N SER A 98 2.10 0.89 8.62
CA SER A 98 1.73 0.26 9.90
C SER A 98 0.80 -0.95 9.73
N GLY A 99 1.36 -2.10 9.35
CA GLY A 99 0.68 -3.42 9.38
C GLY A 99 -0.09 -3.80 8.11
N THR A 100 -0.36 -5.09 7.94
CA THR A 100 -0.92 -5.67 6.69
C THR A 100 -2.34 -5.20 6.36
N GLY A 101 -3.21 -5.09 7.36
CA GLY A 101 -4.60 -4.61 7.18
C GLY A 101 -4.69 -3.13 6.81
N LEU A 102 -3.85 -2.30 7.45
CA LEU A 102 -3.76 -0.87 7.14
C LEU A 102 -3.13 -0.66 5.76
N ALA A 103 -2.11 -1.44 5.40
CA ALA A 103 -1.49 -1.40 4.08
C ALA A 103 -2.49 -1.68 2.95
N PHE A 104 -3.42 -2.62 3.13
CA PHE A 104 -4.46 -2.91 2.15
C PHE A 104 -5.41 -1.72 1.93
N ILE A 105 -5.93 -1.14 3.02
CA ILE A 105 -6.78 0.07 2.97
C ILE A 105 -6.03 1.21 2.29
N VAL A 106 -4.78 1.41 2.70
CA VAL A 106 -3.92 2.48 2.20
C VAL A 106 -3.67 2.34 0.70
N PHE A 107 -3.45 1.12 0.23
CA PHE A 107 -3.26 0.82 -1.18
C PHE A 107 -4.53 1.09 -1.99
N THR A 108 -5.71 0.67 -1.50
CA THR A 108 -6.97 0.92 -2.21
C THR A 108 -7.30 2.41 -2.30
N GLU A 109 -7.03 3.19 -1.26
CA GLU A 109 -7.20 4.65 -1.29
C GLU A 109 -6.24 5.29 -2.30
N ALA A 110 -4.99 4.86 -2.34
CA ALA A 110 -4.01 5.37 -3.30
C ALA A 110 -4.44 5.10 -4.76
N VAL A 111 -5.02 3.92 -5.04
CA VAL A 111 -5.53 3.56 -6.38
C VAL A 111 -6.71 4.45 -6.79
N LEU A 112 -7.55 4.89 -5.83
CA LEU A 112 -8.66 5.80 -6.12
C LEU A 112 -8.21 7.20 -6.52
N GLU A 113 -7.06 7.66 -6.02
CA GLU A 113 -6.48 8.96 -6.35
C GLU A 113 -5.80 9.00 -7.73
N MET A 114 -5.54 7.84 -8.35
CA MET A 114 -4.89 7.76 -9.67
C MET A 114 -5.89 8.03 -10.81
N PRO A 115 -5.45 8.68 -11.90
CA PRO A 115 -6.28 8.82 -13.09
C PRO A 115 -6.59 7.44 -13.69
N GLY A 116 -7.86 7.18 -13.99
CA GLY A 116 -8.31 5.87 -14.49
C GLY A 116 -8.41 4.78 -13.41
N SER A 117 -8.72 5.16 -12.17
CA SER A 117 -8.81 4.29 -10.98
C SER A 117 -9.56 2.96 -11.18
N GLN A 118 -10.59 2.92 -12.04
CA GLN A 118 -11.35 1.70 -12.33
C GLN A 118 -10.49 0.56 -12.89
N ILE A 119 -9.59 0.85 -13.83
CA ILE A 119 -8.74 -0.16 -14.48
C ILE A 119 -7.71 -0.68 -13.47
N TRP A 120 -7.07 0.24 -12.74
CA TRP A 120 -6.05 -0.09 -11.74
C TRP A 120 -6.62 -0.93 -10.60
N ALA A 121 -7.84 -0.64 -10.15
CA ALA A 121 -8.53 -1.43 -9.13
C ALA A 121 -8.74 -2.88 -9.60
N ILE A 122 -9.27 -3.09 -10.81
CA ILE A 122 -9.50 -4.45 -11.35
C ILE A 122 -8.19 -5.24 -11.43
N LEU A 123 -7.13 -4.63 -11.97
CA LEU A 123 -5.81 -5.29 -12.07
C LEU A 123 -5.26 -5.69 -10.70
N PHE A 124 -5.38 -4.79 -9.71
CA PHE A 124 -4.93 -5.07 -8.35
C PHE A 124 -5.70 -6.22 -7.69
N PHE A 125 -7.03 -6.22 -7.78
CA PHE A 125 -7.86 -7.27 -7.20
C PHE A 125 -7.67 -8.62 -7.91
N VAL A 126 -7.55 -8.63 -9.23
CA VAL A 126 -7.24 -9.86 -9.99
C VAL A 126 -5.88 -10.41 -9.59
N MET A 127 -4.86 -9.57 -9.46
CA MET A 127 -3.53 -9.98 -8.99
C MET A 127 -3.61 -10.62 -7.60
N LEU A 128 -4.24 -9.97 -6.62
CA LEU A 128 -4.39 -10.51 -5.27
C LEU A 128 -5.17 -11.83 -5.24
N PHE A 129 -6.23 -11.91 -6.05
CA PHE A 129 -7.01 -13.12 -6.20
C PHE A 129 -6.19 -14.27 -6.77
N SER A 130 -5.41 -14.04 -7.83
CA SER A 130 -4.52 -15.04 -8.41
C SER A 130 -3.45 -15.51 -7.42
N LEU A 131 -2.81 -14.59 -6.69
CA LEU A 131 -1.82 -14.94 -5.66
C LEU A 131 -2.45 -15.77 -4.53
N GLY A 132 -3.65 -15.39 -4.08
CA GLY A 132 -4.41 -16.14 -3.08
C GLY A 132 -4.78 -17.54 -3.57
N LEU A 133 -5.27 -17.68 -4.81
CA LEU A 133 -5.62 -18.97 -5.39
C LEU A 133 -4.40 -19.90 -5.52
N SER A 134 -3.29 -19.41 -6.06
CA SER A 134 -2.07 -20.22 -6.22
C SER A 134 -1.56 -20.75 -4.88
N SER A 135 -1.58 -19.93 -3.82
CA SER A 135 -1.19 -20.38 -2.49
C SER A 135 -2.17 -21.38 -1.91
N MET A 136 -3.48 -21.19 -2.11
CA MET A 136 -4.49 -22.12 -1.60
C MET A 136 -4.40 -23.49 -2.25
N PHE A 137 -4.09 -23.58 -3.55
CA PHE A 137 -3.85 -24.87 -4.21
C PHE A 137 -2.67 -25.62 -3.59
N GLY A 138 -1.54 -24.95 -3.35
CA GLY A 138 -0.39 -25.56 -2.68
C GLY A 138 -0.69 -26.01 -1.25
N ASN A 139 -1.48 -25.23 -0.49
CA ASN A 139 -1.89 -25.60 0.86
C ASN A 139 -2.84 -26.81 0.86
N ILE A 140 -3.79 -26.85 -0.07
CA ILE A 140 -4.73 -27.97 -0.21
C ILE A 140 -3.96 -29.24 -0.56
N GLU A 141 -3.06 -29.21 -1.55
CA GLU A 141 -2.20 -30.36 -1.88
C GLU A 141 -1.35 -30.79 -0.68
N GLY A 142 -0.72 -29.84 0.02
CA GLY A 142 0.09 -30.11 1.20
C GLY A 142 -0.65 -30.79 2.36
N ILE A 143 -1.96 -30.52 2.52
CA ILE A 143 -2.81 -31.18 3.51
C ILE A 143 -3.33 -32.52 3.00
N LEU A 144 -3.69 -32.58 1.72
CA LEU A 144 -4.35 -33.73 1.12
C LEU A 144 -3.41 -34.91 0.89
N THR A 145 -2.17 -34.65 0.47
CA THR A 145 -1.17 -35.69 0.20
C THR A 145 -0.89 -36.56 1.44
N PRO A 146 -0.59 -36.01 2.64
CA PRO A 146 -0.41 -36.81 3.84
C PRO A 146 -1.66 -37.60 4.27
N ILE A 147 -2.86 -37.01 4.12
CA ILE A 147 -4.13 -37.66 4.49
C ILE A 147 -4.40 -38.85 3.57
N SER A 148 -4.11 -38.70 2.27
CA SER A 148 -4.19 -39.77 1.27
C SER A 148 -3.19 -40.89 1.55
N ASP A 149 -1.93 -40.54 1.84
CA ASP A 149 -0.86 -41.49 2.11
C ASP A 149 -1.11 -42.32 3.38
N LEU A 150 -1.71 -41.72 4.42
CA LEU A 150 -2.09 -42.38 5.66
C LEU A 150 -3.37 -43.23 5.54
N LYS A 151 -4.00 -43.30 4.36
CA LYS A 151 -5.25 -44.06 4.10
C LYS A 151 -6.39 -43.72 5.07
N LEU A 152 -6.41 -42.49 5.59
CA LEU A 152 -7.48 -42.01 6.46
C LEU A 152 -8.78 -41.74 5.68
N ILE A 153 -8.68 -41.63 4.35
CA ILE A 153 -9.82 -41.45 3.45
C ILE A 153 -10.48 -42.81 3.17
N PRO A 154 -11.81 -42.95 3.39
CA PRO A 154 -12.54 -44.16 3.04
C PRO A 154 -12.44 -44.45 1.54
N LYS A 155 -12.15 -45.70 1.16
CA LYS A 155 -12.04 -46.16 -0.24
C LYS A 155 -13.29 -45.96 -1.10
N TRP A 156 -14.41 -45.57 -0.49
CA TRP A 156 -15.66 -45.27 -1.20
C TRP A 156 -15.70 -43.86 -1.78
N ILE A 157 -14.81 -42.97 -1.36
CA ILE A 157 -14.72 -41.61 -1.92
C ILE A 157 -13.81 -41.64 -3.16
N PRO A 158 -14.31 -41.25 -4.34
CA PRO A 158 -13.52 -41.24 -5.56
C PRO A 158 -12.45 -40.13 -5.51
N ASN A 159 -11.27 -40.42 -6.04
CA ASN A 159 -10.14 -39.49 -6.07
C ASN A 159 -10.47 -38.19 -6.83
N GLU A 160 -11.40 -38.22 -7.79
CA GLU A 160 -11.87 -37.02 -8.51
C GLU A 160 -12.48 -35.97 -7.57
N LEU A 161 -13.07 -36.38 -6.44
CA LEU A 161 -13.68 -35.49 -5.45
C LEU A 161 -12.66 -34.98 -4.41
N VAL A 162 -11.51 -35.64 -4.31
CA VAL A 162 -10.50 -35.42 -3.27
C VAL A 162 -9.34 -34.61 -3.85
N THR A 163 -8.73 -35.06 -4.94
CA THR A 163 -7.56 -34.45 -5.58
C THR A 163 -7.91 -33.56 -6.78
N GLY A 164 -9.15 -33.58 -7.29
CA GLY A 164 -9.57 -32.76 -8.45
C GLY A 164 -8.84 -33.08 -9.77
N THR A 165 -7.90 -34.01 -9.75
CA THR A 165 -7.17 -34.55 -10.90
C THR A 165 -7.79 -35.89 -11.32
N ARG A 166 -8.09 -36.02 -12.62
CA ARG A 166 -8.44 -37.30 -13.24
C ARG A 166 -7.28 -38.28 -13.22
#